data_AF-A0A9E4MRV2-F1
#
_entry.id   AF-A0A9E4MRV2-F1
#
_cell.length_a   1.000
_cell.length_b   1.000
_cell.length_c   1.000
_cell.angle_alpha   90.00
_cell.angle_beta   90.00
_cell.angle_gamma   90.00
#
_symmetry.space_group_name_H-M   'P 1'
#
loop_
_entity.id
_entity.type
_entity.pdbx_description
1 polymer ?
#
loop_
_entity_poly.entity_id
_entity_poly.type
_entity_poly.pdbx_seq_one_letter_code
_entity_poly.pdbx_strand_id
1 'polypeptide(L)'
;MKLTYRGIDYQYNPPQVATATGEVAGKYRGQDWRFCNLKKPPVLQPSYNLTYRGVKYSNNPVSAVSGTDSPLRISEKARILMLKRERSEIQRDQSMLNRLADEVGLNLNDTGFYNPA
;
A
#
# COMPACT_ATOMS: atom_id res chain seq x y z
N MET A 1 -24.75 -14.21 16.33
CA MET A 1 -25.29 -14.06 14.96
C MET A 1 -24.48 -14.95 14.03
N LYS A 2 -25.10 -15.87 13.29
CA LYS A 2 -24.42 -16.66 12.25
C LYS A 2 -24.45 -15.87 10.94
N LEU A 3 -23.31 -15.77 10.26
CA LEU A 3 -23.23 -15.09 8.97
C LEU A 3 -23.80 -16.01 7.89
N THR A 4 -24.55 -15.47 6.93
CA THR A 4 -25.07 -16.22 5.78
C THR A 4 -24.53 -15.59 4.50
N TYR A 5 -24.02 -16.43 3.59
CA TYR A 5 -23.54 -15.97 2.28
C TYR A 5 -24.23 -16.77 1.18
N ARG A 6 -24.96 -16.09 0.29
CA ARG A 6 -25.74 -16.69 -0.82
C ARG A 6 -26.61 -17.88 -0.38
N GLY A 7 -27.29 -17.74 0.77
CA GLY A 7 -28.19 -18.77 1.29
C GLY A 7 -27.52 -19.95 1.98
N ILE A 8 -26.20 -19.94 2.15
CA ILE A 8 -25.44 -20.94 2.91
C ILE A 8 -25.03 -20.35 4.25
N ASP A 9 -25.30 -21.09 5.32
CA ASP A 9 -24.85 -20.75 6.67
C ASP A 9 -23.32 -20.88 6.77
N TYR A 10 -22.68 -19.80 7.19
CA TYR A 10 -21.23 -19.78 7.36
C TYR A 10 -20.84 -20.48 8.65
N GLN A 11 -20.24 -21.67 8.52
CA GLN A 11 -19.60 -22.37 9.62
C GLN A 11 -18.18 -21.82 9.82
N TYR A 12 -18.06 -20.79 10.66
CA TYR A 12 -16.77 -20.16 10.94
C TYR A 12 -15.88 -21.09 11.77
N ASN A 13 -14.83 -21.63 11.15
CA ASN A 13 -13.78 -22.39 11.81
C ASN A 13 -12.42 -21.72 11.57
N PRO A 14 -12.10 -20.62 12.27
CA PRO A 14 -10.82 -19.95 12.09
C PRO A 14 -9.67 -20.84 12.57
N PRO A 15 -8.52 -20.81 11.89
CA PRO A 15 -7.34 -21.51 12.36
C PRO A 15 -6.90 -20.94 13.72
N GLN A 16 -6.76 -21.80 14.71
CA GLN A 16 -6.26 -21.38 16.03
C GLN A 16 -4.74 -21.21 15.99
N VAL A 17 -4.29 -19.97 16.20
CA VAL A 17 -2.87 -19.65 16.30
C VAL A 17 -2.47 -19.66 17.77
N ALA A 18 -1.65 -20.64 18.17
CA ALA A 18 -1.21 -20.77 19.55
C ALA A 18 -0.20 -19.66 19.90
N THR A 19 -0.61 -18.74 20.78
CA THR A 19 0.22 -17.65 21.30
C THR A 19 0.61 -17.88 22.75
N ALA A 20 1.78 -17.38 23.16
CA ALA A 20 2.23 -17.30 24.54
C ALA A 20 2.29 -15.83 24.95
N THR A 21 1.68 -15.51 26.09
CA THR A 21 1.79 -14.19 26.71
C THR A 21 3.15 -14.11 27.40
N GLY A 22 3.96 -13.15 26.97
CA GLY A 22 5.23 -12.83 27.61
C GLY A 22 5.08 -12.04 28.90
N GLU A 23 6.21 -11.62 29.44
CA GLU A 23 6.27 -10.79 30.64
C GLU A 23 5.70 -9.38 30.40
N VAL A 24 5.45 -8.66 31.49
CA VAL A 24 5.02 -7.27 31.44
C VAL A 24 6.17 -6.42 30.91
N ALA A 25 6.04 -5.98 29.66
CA ALA A 25 7.03 -5.14 29.00
C ALA A 25 6.95 -3.68 29.50
N GLY A 26 5.85 -3.29 30.14
CA GLY A 26 5.69 -2.03 30.85
C GLY A 26 4.23 -1.66 31.07
N LYS A 27 3.94 -0.37 31.26
CA LYS A 27 2.57 0.14 31.38
C LYS A 27 2.29 1.23 30.33
N TYR A 28 1.14 1.13 29.67
CA TYR A 28 0.62 2.15 28.75
C TYR A 28 -0.73 2.64 29.26
N ARG A 29 -0.83 3.95 29.55
CA ARG A 29 -2.03 4.58 30.14
C ARG A 29 -2.57 3.86 31.39
N GLY A 30 -1.67 3.40 32.24
CA GLY A 30 -2.02 2.66 33.46
C GLY A 30 -2.31 1.17 33.27
N GLN A 31 -2.41 0.68 32.04
CA GLN A 31 -2.60 -0.74 31.73
C GLN A 31 -1.27 -1.43 31.44
N ASP A 32 -1.06 -2.64 31.95
CA ASP A 32 0.12 -3.44 31.62
C ASP A 32 0.09 -3.82 30.12
N TRP A 33 1.19 -3.56 29.41
CA TRP A 33 1.37 -4.04 28.04
C TRP A 33 2.34 -5.23 28.02
N ARG A 34 1.97 -6.27 27.27
CA ARG A 34 2.69 -7.55 27.15
C ARG A 34 2.85 -7.92 25.69
N PHE A 35 3.95 -8.59 25.36
CA PHE A 35 4.12 -9.19 24.04
C PHE A 35 3.39 -10.53 23.96
N CYS A 36 2.65 -10.75 22.88
CA CYS A 36 2.00 -12.03 22.58
C CYS A 36 2.73 -12.70 21.42
N ASN A 37 3.75 -13.51 21.74
CA ASN A 37 4.56 -14.19 20.74
C ASN A 37 3.90 -15.50 20.31
N LEU A 38 4.21 -15.96 19.09
CA LEU A 38 3.79 -17.27 18.62
C LEU A 38 4.49 -18.36 19.44
N LYS A 39 3.76 -19.39 19.89
CA LYS A 39 4.38 -20.55 20.56
C LYS A 39 5.31 -21.31 19.64
N LYS A 40 4.95 -21.42 18.37
CA LYS A 40 5.76 -22.04 17.33
C LYS A 40 6.47 -20.95 16.53
N PRO A 41 7.79 -20.98 16.40
CA PRO A 41 8.49 -20.02 15.56
C PRO A 41 8.01 -20.15 14.11
N PRO A 42 7.81 -19.04 13.39
CA PRO A 42 7.44 -19.09 11.98
C PRO A 42 8.56 -19.75 11.19
N VAL A 43 8.19 -20.63 10.26
CA VAL A 43 9.14 -21.22 9.32
C VAL A 43 9.48 -20.16 8.28
N LEU A 44 10.72 -19.66 8.34
CA LEU A 44 11.23 -18.70 7.37
C LEU A 44 11.34 -19.39 5.99
N GLN A 45 10.91 -18.69 4.95
CA GLN A 45 11.10 -19.17 3.59
C GLN A 45 12.56 -19.03 3.19
N PRO A 46 13.11 -20.00 2.43
CA PRO A 46 14.49 -19.93 1.96
C PRO A 46 14.71 -18.76 1.01
N SER A 47 15.87 -18.11 1.13
CA SER A 47 16.27 -16.99 0.26
C SER A 47 16.78 -17.44 -1.11
N TYR A 48 17.04 -18.73 -1.30
CA TYR A 48 17.54 -19.29 -2.55
C TYR A 48 16.40 -19.60 -3.53
N ASN A 49 16.72 -19.50 -4.82
CA ASN A 49 15.82 -19.93 -5.89
C ASN A 49 15.66 -21.46 -5.82
N LEU A 50 14.43 -21.92 -5.65
CA LEU A 50 14.07 -23.33 -5.61
C LEU A 50 13.88 -23.85 -7.04
N THR A 51 14.00 -25.16 -7.24
CA THR A 51 13.75 -25.78 -8.55
C THR A 51 12.74 -26.90 -8.40
N TYR A 52 11.64 -26.86 -9.15
CA TYR A 52 10.65 -27.93 -9.20
C TYR A 52 10.54 -28.46 -10.63
N ARG A 53 10.78 -29.76 -10.84
CA ARG A 53 10.77 -30.41 -12.16
C ARG A 53 11.61 -29.67 -13.23
N GLY A 54 12.76 -29.13 -12.83
CA GLY A 54 13.65 -28.38 -13.72
C GLY A 54 13.31 -26.89 -13.89
N VAL A 55 12.17 -26.41 -13.38
CA VAL A 55 11.78 -24.99 -13.43
C VAL A 55 12.20 -24.29 -12.15
N LYS A 56 12.95 -23.20 -12.27
CA LYS A 56 13.34 -22.36 -11.14
C LYS A 56 12.17 -21.49 -10.70
N TYR A 57 11.92 -21.42 -9.40
CA TYR A 57 10.90 -20.55 -8.79
C TYR A 57 11.43 -19.94 -7.49
N SER A 58 10.93 -18.76 -7.13
CA SER A 58 11.29 -18.05 -5.90
C SER A 58 10.02 -17.77 -5.10
N ASN A 59 10.03 -18.10 -3.81
CA ASN A 59 8.91 -17.78 -2.91
C ASN A 59 8.99 -16.35 -2.37
N ASN A 60 10.12 -15.67 -2.57
CA ASN A 60 10.24 -14.25 -2.29
C ASN A 60 9.49 -13.47 -3.37
N PRO A 61 8.50 -12.64 -3.01
CA PRO A 61 7.92 -11.72 -3.96
C PRO A 61 9.00 -10.71 -4.36
N VAL A 62 9.66 -10.95 -5.48
CA VAL A 62 10.38 -9.90 -6.18
C VAL A 62 9.31 -8.91 -6.62
N SER A 63 9.27 -7.73 -5.98
CA SER A 63 8.63 -6.57 -6.60
C SER A 63 9.13 -6.55 -8.02
N ALA A 64 8.23 -6.64 -9.01
CA ALA A 64 8.61 -6.57 -10.41
C ALA A 64 9.30 -5.22 -10.61
N VAL A 65 10.62 -5.20 -10.46
CA VAL A 65 11.46 -4.12 -10.92
C VAL A 65 11.42 -4.31 -12.41
N SER A 66 10.47 -3.65 -13.06
CA SER A 66 10.45 -3.48 -14.50
C SER A 66 11.88 -3.14 -14.93
N GLY A 67 12.49 -4.06 -15.68
CA GLY A 67 13.88 -3.95 -16.06
C GLY A 67 14.10 -2.69 -16.90
N THR A 68 14.89 -1.76 -16.37
CA THR A 68 15.82 -0.83 -17.05
C THR A 68 16.36 0.28 -16.13
N ASP A 69 15.97 0.36 -14.86
CA ASP A 69 16.44 1.46 -14.02
C ASP A 69 17.79 1.13 -13.38
N SER A 70 18.86 1.55 -14.05
CA SER A 70 20.13 1.84 -13.37
C SER A 70 19.83 2.77 -12.18
N PRO A 71 20.41 2.55 -10.99
CA PRO A 71 20.11 3.38 -9.82
C PRO A 71 20.40 4.84 -10.14
N LEU A 72 19.34 5.65 -10.27
CA LEU A 72 19.46 7.08 -10.58
C LEU A 72 20.36 7.73 -9.53
N ARG A 73 21.32 8.56 -10.00
CA ARG A 73 22.18 9.36 -9.12
C ARG A 73 21.30 10.19 -8.18
N ILE A 74 21.78 10.44 -6.97
CA ILE A 74 21.03 11.14 -5.92
C ILE A 74 20.53 12.52 -6.41
N SER A 75 21.32 13.21 -7.25
CA SER A 75 20.96 14.48 -7.90
C SER A 75 19.71 14.36 -8.79
N GLU A 76 19.61 13.28 -9.55
CA GLU A 76 18.48 13.00 -10.45
C GLU A 76 17.19 12.80 -9.63
N LYS A 77 17.30 12.04 -8.53
CA LYS A 77 16.18 11.79 -7.62
C LYS A 77 15.68 13.08 -6.98
N ALA A 78 16.58 13.93 -6.51
CA ALA A 78 16.23 15.23 -5.95
C ALA A 78 15.49 16.10 -6.97
N ARG A 79 15.98 16.15 -8.22
CA ARG A 79 15.32 16.88 -9.32
C ARG A 79 13.92 16.38 -9.60
N ILE A 80 13.72 15.05 -9.67
CA ILE A 80 12.40 14.44 -9.87
C ILE A 80 11.44 14.79 -8.73
N LEU A 81 11.91 14.76 -7.48
CA LEU A 81 11.07 15.09 -6.32
C LEU A 81 10.63 16.56 -6.32
N MET A 82 11.52 17.48 -6.69
CA MET A 82 11.18 18.89 -6.86
C MET A 82 10.10 19.08 -7.92
N LEU A 83 10.26 18.49 -9.11
CA LEU A 83 9.27 18.57 -10.19
C LEU A 83 7.92 17.97 -9.80
N LYS A 84 7.90 16.86 -9.05
CA LYS A 84 6.67 16.25 -8.56
C LYS A 84 5.94 17.17 -7.58
N ARG A 85 6.69 17.83 -6.70
CA ARG A 85 6.14 18.79 -5.74
C ARG A 85 5.51 19.98 -6.46
N GLU A 86 6.23 20.61 -7.38
CA GLU A 86 5.71 21.76 -8.16
C GLU A 86 4.44 21.39 -8.91
N ARG A 87 4.41 20.22 -9.57
CA ARG A 87 3.20 19.72 -10.24
C ARG A 87 2.04 19.54 -9.27
N SER A 88 2.29 19.04 -8.07
CA SER A 88 1.24 18.86 -7.06
C SER A 88 0.70 20.19 -6.54
N GLU A 89 1.56 21.21 -6.40
CA GLU A 89 1.17 22.56 -6.00
C GLU A 89 0.31 23.21 -7.09
N ILE A 90 0.76 23.15 -8.35
CA ILE A 90 0.00 23.66 -9.52
C ILE A 90 -1.35 22.96 -9.66
N GLN A 91 -1.38 21.62 -9.56
CA GLN A 91 -2.62 20.86 -9.68
C GLN A 91 -3.61 21.19 -8.56
N ARG A 92 -3.10 21.41 -7.34
CA ARG A 92 -3.92 21.85 -6.21
C ARG A 92 -4.50 23.23 -6.49
N ASP A 93 -3.68 24.19 -6.91
CA ASP A 93 -4.12 25.55 -7.17
C ASP A 93 -5.14 25.60 -8.32
N GLN A 94 -4.88 24.86 -9.40
CA GLN A 94 -5.82 24.69 -10.50
C GLN A 94 -7.15 24.10 -10.02
N SER A 95 -7.13 23.08 -9.17
CA SER A 95 -8.37 22.50 -8.62
C SER A 95 -9.16 23.47 -7.75
N MET A 96 -8.48 24.37 -7.02
CA MET A 96 -9.14 25.41 -6.22
C MET A 96 -9.77 26.48 -7.12
N LEU A 97 -9.06 26.91 -8.16
CA LEU A 97 -9.56 27.87 -9.14
C LEU A 97 -10.76 27.32 -9.91
N ASN A 98 -10.72 26.05 -10.32
CA ASN A 98 -11.84 25.40 -11.00
C ASN A 98 -13.09 25.37 -10.10
N ARG A 99 -12.94 25.05 -8.81
CA ARG A 99 -14.07 25.10 -7.87
C ARG A 99 -14.67 26.50 -7.73
N LEU A 100 -13.82 27.52 -7.59
CA LEU A 100 -14.28 28.91 -7.52
C LEU A 100 -15.00 29.33 -8.82
N ALA A 101 -14.45 28.93 -9.97
CA ALA A 101 -15.07 29.20 -11.26
C ALA A 101 -16.47 28.58 -11.34
N ASP A 102 -16.64 27.33 -10.90
CA ASP A 102 -17.94 26.67 -10.83
C ASP A 102 -18.91 27.41 -9.87
N GLU A 103 -18.43 27.91 -8.72
CA GLU A 103 -19.25 28.72 -7.79
C GLU A 103 -19.75 30.05 -8.39
N VAL A 104 -18.94 30.66 -9.27
CA VAL A 104 -19.27 31.91 -9.97
C VAL A 104 -20.03 31.65 -11.29
N GLY A 105 -20.26 30.37 -11.63
CA GLY A 105 -20.95 29.97 -12.87
C GLY A 105 -20.08 30.04 -14.13
N LEU A 106 -18.76 30.14 -13.98
CA LEU A 106 -17.76 30.05 -15.05
C LEU A 106 -17.37 28.57 -15.22
N ASN A 107 -18.13 27.83 -16.03
CA ASN A 107 -17.83 26.41 -16.31
C ASN A 107 -16.58 26.27 -17.21
N LEU A 108 -15.38 26.33 -16.62
CA LEU A 108 -14.11 26.19 -17.35
C LEU A 108 -13.84 24.77 -17.87
N ASN A 109 -14.62 23.79 -17.41
CA ASN A 109 -14.57 22.40 -17.87
C ASN A 109 -15.44 22.13 -19.11
N ASP A 110 -16.14 23.14 -19.63
CA ASP A 110 -16.90 22.99 -20.86
C ASP A 110 -15.93 22.96 -22.06
N THR A 111 -15.65 21.75 -22.57
CA THR A 111 -14.68 21.49 -23.64
C THR A 111 -15.11 22.03 -25.02
N GLY A 112 -16.01 23.03 -25.06
CA GLY A 112 -16.58 23.59 -26.28
C GLY A 112 -15.76 24.67 -26.99
N PHE A 113 -14.67 25.20 -26.40
CA PHE A 113 -14.05 26.44 -26.90
C PHE A 113 -12.54 26.40 -27.19
N TYR A 114 -11.91 25.23 -27.32
CA TYR A 114 -10.53 25.16 -27.84
C TYR A 114 -10.38 24.08 -28.90
N ASN A 115 -10.48 24.50 -30.16
CA ASN A 115 -9.98 23.76 -31.33
C ASN A 115 -8.78 24.54 -31.89
N PRO A 116 -7.53 24.19 -31.51
CA PRO A 116 -6.38 24.80 -32.16
C PRO A 116 -6.30 24.28 -33.61
N ALA A 117 -6.41 25.21 -34.56
CA ALA A 117 -6.16 25.00 -35.99
C ALA A 117 -4.69 24.66 -36.26
#